data_AF-A0A0B6ZH30-F1
#
_entry.id   AF-A0A0B6ZH30-F1
#
_cell.length_a   1.000
_cell.length_b   1.000
_cell.length_c   1.000
_cell.angle_alpha   90.00
_cell.angle_beta   90.00
_cell.angle_gamma   90.00
#
_symmetry.space_group_name_H-M   'P 1'
#
loop_
_entity.id
_entity.type
_entity.pdbx_description
1 polymer ?
#
loop_
_entity_poly.entity_id
_entity_poly.type
_entity_poly.pdbx_seq_one_letter_code
_entity_poly.pdbx_strand_id
1 'polypeptide(L)'
;ENIGAHYQYIKYDSFTQNLKGSALLPVTSLANEIIDSSIGMHENFVNMPDLQEITYRSHSACCYGHRSINTETYFQLGLSRTSAGICPPNDKTFCLDQMAKENLAEG
;
A
#
# COMPACT_ATOMS: atom_id res chain seq x y z
N GLU A 1 -9.83 17.65 -13.93
CA GLU A 1 -9.08 18.28 -12.81
C GLU A 1 -8.08 17.28 -12.26
N ASN A 2 -6.89 17.76 -11.93
CA ASN A 2 -5.77 16.97 -11.43
C ASN A 2 -6.09 16.54 -10.00
N ILE A 3 -6.84 15.45 -9.84
CA ILE A 3 -7.07 14.83 -8.54
C ILE A 3 -5.70 14.28 -8.14
N GLY A 4 -4.96 15.08 -7.37
CA GLY A 4 -3.62 14.74 -6.89
C GLY A 4 -3.64 13.33 -6.33
N ALA A 5 -2.61 12.54 -6.65
CA ALA A 5 -2.47 11.16 -6.21
C ALA A 5 -2.68 11.08 -4.69
N HIS A 6 -3.92 10.80 -4.27
CA HIS A 6 -4.24 10.72 -2.86
C HIS A 6 -3.52 9.49 -2.33
N TYR A 7 -2.56 9.75 -1.44
CA TYR A 7 -1.81 8.73 -0.74
C TYR A 7 -2.79 7.91 0.09
N GLN A 8 -2.88 6.61 -0.19
CA GLN A 8 -3.72 5.68 0.55
C GLN A 8 -2.85 4.84 1.46
N TYR A 9 -3.29 4.69 2.71
CA TYR A 9 -2.62 3.83 3.66
C TYR A 9 -3.62 3.02 4.48
N ILE A 10 -3.20 1.82 4.86
CA ILE A 10 -3.91 0.90 5.73
C ILE A 10 -2.91 0.39 6.76
N LYS A 11 -3.27 0.42 8.04
CA LYS A 11 -2.49 -0.13 9.14
C LYS A 11 -3.32 -1.19 9.85
N TYR A 12 -2.75 -2.38 9.97
CA TYR A 12 -3.30 -3.50 10.73
C TYR A 12 -2.52 -3.67 12.03
N ASP A 13 -3.25 -3.75 13.13
CA ASP A 13 -2.71 -4.02 14.46
C ASP A 13 -3.08 -5.45 14.85
N SER A 14 -2.08 -6.33 15.04
CA SER A 14 -2.33 -7.75 15.27
C SER A 14 -2.85 -8.06 16.67
N PHE A 15 -2.58 -7.22 17.67
CA PHE A 15 -3.06 -7.42 19.04
C PHE A 15 -4.54 -7.09 19.17
N THR A 16 -4.93 -5.95 18.60
CA THR A 16 -6.30 -5.44 18.70
C THR A 16 -7.16 -5.87 17.52
N GLN A 17 -6.55 -6.50 16.50
CA GLN A 17 -7.18 -6.94 15.25
C GLN A 17 -7.94 -5.82 14.54
N ASN A 18 -7.44 -4.58 14.68
CA ASN A 18 -8.08 -3.40 14.15
C ASN A 18 -7.36 -2.90 12.90
N LEU A 19 -8.18 -2.42 11.95
CA LEU A 19 -7.73 -1.75 10.74
C LEU A 19 -7.94 -0.24 10.88
N LYS A 20 -6.90 0.55 10.58
CA LYS A 20 -6.95 2.02 10.55
C LYS A 20 -6.38 2.53 9.24
N GLY A 21 -6.90 3.63 8.71
CA GLY A 21 -6.37 4.20 7.46
C GLY A 21 -7.36 5.08 6.73
N SER A 22 -7.21 5.14 5.40
CA SER A 22 -8.05 5.89 4.47
C SER A 22 -9.53 5.45 4.41
N ALA A 23 -10.00 4.64 5.37
CA ALA A 23 -11.36 4.09 5.47
C ALA A 23 -12.49 5.14 5.57
N LEU A 24 -12.15 6.41 5.78
CA LEU A 24 -13.10 7.53 5.80
C LEU A 24 -13.30 8.20 4.43
N LEU A 25 -12.53 7.81 3.41
CA LEU A 25 -12.66 8.35 2.06
C LEU A 25 -13.70 7.55 1.27
N PRO A 26 -14.40 8.18 0.30
CA PRO A 26 -15.29 7.46 -0.60
C PRO A 26 -14.57 6.27 -1.26
N VAL A 27 -15.23 5.11 -1.26
CA VAL A 27 -14.67 3.89 -1.86
C VAL A 27 -14.53 4.09 -3.36
N THR A 28 -13.29 4.19 -3.83
CA THR A 28 -12.94 4.21 -5.26
C THR A 28 -12.58 2.79 -5.71
N SER A 29 -12.59 2.53 -7.02
CA SER A 29 -12.07 1.25 -7.55
C SER A 29 -10.63 0.98 -7.08
N LEU A 30 -9.82 2.04 -6.96
CA LEU A 30 -8.46 1.97 -6.44
C LEU A 30 -8.41 1.60 -4.95
N ALA A 31 -9.41 2.01 -4.16
CA ALA A 31 -9.55 1.63 -2.77
C ALA A 31 -9.95 0.16 -2.58
N ASN A 32 -10.57 -0.48 -3.58
CA ASN A 32 -10.77 -1.93 -3.54
C ASN A 32 -9.47 -2.67 -3.87
N GLU A 33 -8.72 -2.19 -4.87
CA GLU A 33 -7.43 -2.78 -5.25
C GLU A 33 -6.40 -2.73 -4.11
N ILE A 34 -6.37 -1.65 -3.31
CA ILE A 34 -5.50 -1.60 -2.13
C ILE A 34 -5.90 -2.65 -1.10
N ILE A 35 -7.20 -2.87 -0.88
CA ILE A 35 -7.71 -3.84 0.09
C ILE A 35 -7.33 -5.25 -0.36
N ASP A 36 -7.64 -5.61 -1.61
CA ASP A 36 -7.32 -6.92 -2.16
C ASP A 36 -5.81 -7.20 -2.12
N SER A 37 -5.00 -6.19 -2.45
CA SER A 37 -3.54 -6.28 -2.35
C SER A 37 -3.07 -6.44 -0.91
N SER A 38 -3.68 -5.72 0.03
CA SER A 38 -3.33 -5.78 1.46
C SER A 38 -3.67 -7.13 2.06
N ILE A 39 -4.80 -7.75 1.67
CA ILE A 39 -5.17 -9.10 2.07
C ILE A 39 -4.11 -10.10 1.60
N GLY A 40 -3.73 -10.06 0.32
CA GLY A 40 -2.69 -10.95 -0.20
C GLY A 40 -1.32 -10.72 0.45
N MET A 41 -0.96 -9.48 0.78
CA MET A 41 0.28 -9.19 1.52
C MET A 41 0.23 -9.70 2.96
N HIS A 42 -0.90 -9.54 3.65
CA HIS A 42 -1.10 -10.08 4.99
C HIS A 42 -0.90 -11.59 5.02
N GLU A 43 -1.51 -12.32 4.08
CA GLU A 43 -1.31 -13.76 3.94
C GLU A 43 0.15 -14.13 3.72
N ASN A 44 0.89 -13.36 2.92
CA ASN A 44 2.33 -13.58 2.74
C ASN A 44 3.12 -13.35 4.04
N PHE A 45 2.81 -12.31 4.82
CA PHE A 45 3.44 -12.11 6.13
C PHE A 45 3.11 -13.23 7.12
N VAL A 46 1.88 -13.74 7.12
CA VAL A 46 1.48 -14.88 7.96
C VAL A 46 2.24 -16.14 7.56
N ASN A 47 2.36 -16.42 6.27
CA ASN A 47 3.03 -17.63 5.76
C ASN A 47 4.57 -17.54 5.80
N MET A 48 5.14 -16.33 5.83
CA MET A 48 6.57 -16.07 5.81
C MET A 48 6.95 -15.11 6.95
N PRO A 49 7.20 -15.62 8.18
CA PRO A 49 7.44 -14.76 9.35
C PRO A 49 8.70 -13.89 9.24
N ASP A 50 9.70 -14.32 8.46
CA ASP A 50 10.94 -13.56 8.24
C ASP A 50 10.80 -12.42 7.22
N LEU A 51 9.64 -12.33 6.54
CA LEU A 51 9.38 -11.33 5.52
C LEU A 51 8.98 -9.99 6.17
N GLN A 52 9.79 -8.95 5.95
CA GLN A 52 9.56 -7.62 6.52
C GLN A 52 8.93 -6.63 5.53
N GLU A 53 9.19 -6.79 4.23
CA GLU A 53 8.77 -5.85 3.20
C GLU A 53 8.24 -6.62 1.99
N ILE A 54 7.14 -6.16 1.41
CA ILE A 54 6.54 -6.72 0.19
C ILE A 54 6.18 -5.58 -0.75
N THR A 55 6.48 -5.72 -2.03
CA THR A 55 5.95 -4.82 -3.07
C THR A 55 5.10 -5.62 -4.02
N TYR A 56 3.81 -5.27 -4.10
CA TYR A 56 2.89 -5.82 -5.08
C TYR A 56 2.76 -4.84 -6.24
N ARG A 57 2.92 -5.34 -7.47
CA ARG A 57 2.76 -4.56 -8.70
C ARG A 57 1.81 -5.30 -9.62
N SER A 58 0.73 -4.65 -10.00
CA SER A 58 -0.18 -5.09 -11.05
C SER A 58 -0.19 -4.09 -12.20
N HIS A 59 -1.01 -4.38 -13.22
CA HIS A 59 -1.24 -3.46 -14.33
C HIS A 59 -2.00 -2.20 -13.90
N SER A 60 -2.76 -2.26 -12.81
CA SER A 60 -3.61 -1.15 -12.31
C SER A 60 -3.12 -0.53 -11.00
N ALA A 61 -2.34 -1.27 -10.19
CA ALA A 61 -1.96 -0.87 -8.85
C ALA A 61 -0.47 -1.12 -8.57
N CYS A 62 0.05 -0.38 -7.60
CA CYS A 62 1.26 -0.76 -6.90
C CYS A 62 1.11 -0.44 -5.42
N CYS A 63 1.31 -1.47 -4.63
CA CYS A 63 1.15 -1.42 -3.19
C CYS A 63 2.47 -1.84 -2.55
N TYR A 64 2.81 -1.19 -1.45
CA TYR A 64 3.95 -1.54 -0.62
C TYR A 64 3.45 -1.94 0.77
N GLY A 65 3.89 -3.08 1.26
CA GLY A 65 3.60 -3.59 2.60
C GLY A 65 4.87 -3.64 3.43
N HIS A 66 4.77 -3.20 4.68
CA HIS A 66 5.84 -3.29 5.66
C HIS A 66 5.31 -3.91 6.96
N ARG A 67 6.05 -4.87 7.49
CA ARG A 67 5.77 -5.56 8.75
C ARG A 67 6.80 -5.17 9.80
N SER A 68 6.28 -4.75 10.95
CA SER A 68 7.00 -4.67 12.22
C SER A 68 6.46 -5.76 13.17
N ILE A 69 7.06 -5.88 14.36
CA ILE A 69 6.83 -6.97 15.33
C ILE A 69 5.34 -7.28 15.52
N ASN A 70 4.48 -6.25 15.59
CA ASN A 70 3.04 -6.41 15.85
C ASN A 70 2.14 -5.55 14.94
N THR A 71 2.70 -4.95 13.91
CA THR A 71 1.96 -4.02 13.05
C THR A 71 2.34 -4.22 11.61
N GLU A 72 1.35 -4.20 10.74
CA GLU A 72 1.52 -4.24 9.31
C GLU A 72 0.98 -2.94 8.73
N THR A 73 1.73 -2.32 7.83
CA THR A 73 1.30 -1.09 7.16
C THR A 73 1.42 -1.25 5.66
N TYR A 74 0.36 -0.89 4.96
CA TYR A 74 0.19 -1.01 3.53
C TYR A 74 0.01 0.40 2.94
N PHE A 75 0.65 0.64 1.80
CA PHE A 75 0.73 1.95 1.16
C PHE A 75 0.50 1.83 -0.34
N GLN A 76 -0.28 2.75 -0.90
CA GLN A 76 -0.49 2.87 -2.34
C GLN A 76 -0.60 4.33 -2.74
N LEU A 77 -0.03 4.67 -3.90
CA LEU A 77 -0.26 5.98 -4.52
C LEU A 77 -1.53 5.96 -5.38
N GLY A 78 -2.32 7.02 -5.24
CA GLY A 78 -3.57 7.28 -5.96
C GLY A 78 -3.44 7.52 -7.47
N LEU A 79 -2.56 6.83 -8.19
CA LEU A 79 -2.33 7.07 -9.61
C LEU A 79 -3.22 6.18 -10.47
N SER A 80 -4.04 6.80 -11.32
CA SER A 80 -4.70 6.10 -12.42
C SER A 80 -3.61 5.65 -13.41
N ARG A 81 -3.22 4.38 -13.37
CA ARG A 81 -2.26 3.85 -14.34
C ARG A 81 -2.93 3.74 -15.71
N THR A 82 -2.21 4.16 -16.74
CA THR A 82 -2.65 4.02 -18.13
C THR A 82 -2.67 2.54 -18.51
N SER A 83 -3.64 2.13 -19.33
CA SER A 83 -3.83 0.71 -19.72
C SER A 83 -2.64 0.06 -20.44
N ALA A 84 -1.57 0.81 -20.70
CA ALA A 84 -0.38 0.36 -21.41
C ALA A 84 0.55 -0.52 -20.55
N GLY A 85 0.37 -0.59 -19.23
CA GLY A 85 1.17 -1.47 -18.34
C GLY A 85 2.66 -1.10 -18.22
N ILE A 86 3.10 0.00 -18.85
CA ILE A 86 4.48 0.49 -18.81
C ILE A 86 4.57 1.64 -17.80
N CYS A 87 5.31 1.42 -16.72
CA CYS A 87 5.62 2.48 -15.76
C CYS A 87 6.55 3.51 -16.42
N PRO A 88 6.23 4.82 -16.41
CA PRO A 88 7.17 5.83 -16.85
C PRO A 88 8.43 5.83 -15.96
N PRO A 89 9.61 6.26 -16.46
CA PRO A 89 10.84 6.30 -15.68
C PRO A 89 10.75 7.15 -14.40
N ASN A 90 9.85 8.13 -14.38
CA ASN A 90 9.60 9.03 -13.24
C ASN A 90 8.34 8.63 -12.46
N ASP A 91 7.92 7.37 -12.54
CA ASP A 91 6.75 6.91 -11.80
C ASP A 91 7.04 6.94 -10.28
N LYS A 92 6.31 7.79 -9.55
CA LYS A 92 6.41 7.93 -8.09
C LYS A 92 6.13 6.62 -7.35
N THR A 93 5.51 5.66 -8.03
CA THR A 93 5.36 4.27 -7.57
C THR A 93 6.69 3.63 -7.17
N PHE A 94 7.81 3.99 -7.81
CA PHE A 94 9.13 3.46 -7.45
C PHE A 94 9.73 4.13 -6.20
N CYS A 95 9.12 5.20 -5.70
CA CYS A 95 9.51 5.87 -4.46
C CYS A 95 8.61 5.47 -3.29
N LEU A 96 7.69 4.51 -3.46
CA LEU A 96 6.73 4.10 -2.42
C LEU A 96 7.43 3.61 -1.15
N ASP A 97 8.52 2.86 -1.30
CA ASP A 97 9.33 2.35 -0.20
C ASP A 97 10.02 3.49 0.56
N GLN A 98 10.62 4.44 -0.17
CA GLN A 98 11.26 5.61 0.41
C GLN A 98 10.24 6.51 1.13
N MET A 99 9.11 6.80 0.47
CA MET A 99 8.04 7.62 1.05
C MET A 99 7.43 6.94 2.27
N ALA A 100 7.23 5.62 2.24
CA ALA A 100 6.76 4.86 3.39
C ALA A 100 7.77 4.94 4.55
N LYS A 101 9.06 4.79 4.28
CA LYS A 101 10.13 4.91 5.29
C LYS A 101 10.17 6.31 5.92
N GLU A 102 10.05 7.37 5.11
CA GLU A 102 10.00 8.75 5.62
C GLU A 102 8.77 8.99 6.50
N ASN A 103 7.58 8.48 6.11
CA ASN A 103 6.35 8.65 6.89
C ASN A 103 6.27 7.72 8.12
N LEU A 104 6.97 6.57 8.10
CA LEU A 104 7.02 5.63 9.22
C LEU A 104 8.11 5.98 10.25
N ALA A 105 9.17 6.70 9.85
CA ALA A 105 10.26 7.10 10.73
C ALA A 105 9.94 8.31 11.64
N GLU A 106 8.86 9.04 11.37
CA GLU A 106 8.36 10.12 12.25
C GLU A 106 7.43 9.63 13.39
N GLY A 107 7.33 8.30 13.59
CA GLY A 107 6.45 7.67 14.60
C GLY A 107 7.16 7.09 15.81
#